data_AF-A0A6I9TXU9-F1
#
_entry.id   AF-A0A6I9TXU9-F1
#
_cell.length_a   1.000
_cell.length_b   1.000
_cell.length_c   1.000
_cell.angle_alpha   90.00
_cell.angle_beta   90.00
_cell.angle_gamma   90.00
#
_symmetry.space_group_name_H-M   'P 1'
#
loop_
_entity.id
_entity.type
_entity.pdbx_description
1 polymer ?
#
loop_
_entity_poly.entity_id
_entity_poly.type
_entity_poly.pdbx_seq_one_letter_code
_entity_poly.pdbx_strand_id
1 'polypeptide(L)'
;MSFQEEVMDYADEVDEDMFFAGRILGDSEFDEDEDEYDNLDDKFMDTYAAEARKGKDIQGIPWERLSISREKYRQTRLEQYKNYENIPQSGQGSEKECKLTRKGGVYYEFWQNTRSVKSTILHFQLRNLVWSTSKHDVYLMSHYSIIHWSSLSSKKTEVLNVSGHVAPSEKHPGSLLEGFSQIQVTTMAVRDNLLIAGGSQGELICKDLDCPGVSFCTRTTYDDNAITNAIEIYDGPSGSIHFTASNNDGGVRDFDMERFQLVKQFCYPWPVNHSSLSPDGKVIAVVGDNPDGVLVDSQTGKTIAPVCGHLDFSFASAWHPNGHMFATGNQDKTCRVWDARNLSKSVAVLKGNLGAIRSIRFTSDGQFMAMAEPADFVHVYDVKNDYEKEQEIDFFGEISGVSFSPDTDSLFIGVWDRTYGSLLQYNRCRNYSYLDSLM
;
A
#
# COMPACT_ATOMS: atom_id res chain seq x y z
N MET A 1 -10.28 32.21 -37.61
CA MET A 1 -10.10 30.75 -37.56
C MET A 1 -9.30 30.46 -36.30
N SER A 2 -10.01 30.32 -35.19
CA SER A 2 -9.49 30.03 -33.86
C SER A 2 -9.96 28.62 -33.51
N PHE A 3 -9.03 27.74 -33.18
CA PHE A 3 -9.34 26.45 -32.56
C PHE A 3 -9.67 26.73 -31.09
N GLN A 4 -10.90 26.41 -30.68
CA GLN A 4 -11.33 26.32 -29.29
C GLN A 4 -11.09 24.87 -28.85
N GLU A 5 -10.26 24.68 -27.83
CA GLU A 5 -10.15 23.42 -27.09
C GLU A 5 -11.39 23.30 -26.19
N GLU A 6 -12.19 22.26 -26.44
CA GLU A 6 -13.22 21.80 -25.52
C GLU A 6 -12.54 21.01 -24.40
N VAL A 7 -12.51 21.61 -23.21
CA VAL A 7 -12.21 20.93 -21.95
C VAL A 7 -13.46 20.10 -21.59
N MET A 8 -13.38 18.78 -21.72
CA MET A 8 -14.43 17.87 -21.23
C MET A 8 -14.19 17.59 -19.75
N ASP A 9 -15.06 18.13 -18.90
CA ASP A 9 -15.25 17.69 -17.52
C ASP A 9 -15.71 16.23 -17.51
N TYR A 10 -14.86 15.34 -16.98
CA TYR A 10 -15.21 13.95 -16.67
C TYR A 10 -14.93 13.71 -15.18
N ALA A 11 -15.79 14.24 -14.34
CA ALA A 11 -15.89 13.87 -12.93
C ALA A 11 -17.32 14.17 -12.48
N ASP A 12 -18.24 13.25 -12.77
CA ASP A 12 -19.53 13.07 -12.10
C ASP A 12 -20.30 11.97 -12.83
N GLU A 13 -20.03 10.71 -12.45
CA GLU A 13 -20.92 9.55 -12.54
C GLU A 13 -20.12 8.32 -12.10
N VAL A 14 -19.72 8.30 -10.83
CA VAL A 14 -19.41 7.03 -10.16
C VAL A 14 -20.73 6.55 -9.57
N ASP A 15 -21.39 5.65 -10.27
CA ASP A 15 -22.55 4.92 -9.74
C ASP A 15 -22.18 4.29 -8.38
N GLU A 16 -22.73 4.86 -7.31
CA GLU A 16 -22.76 4.28 -5.96
C GLU A 16 -23.52 2.93 -5.92
N ASP A 17 -24.10 2.49 -7.04
CA ASP A 17 -24.94 1.30 -7.18
C ASP A 17 -24.17 -0.03 -7.29
N MET A 18 -22.82 -0.03 -7.36
CA MET A 18 -22.05 -1.29 -7.30
C MET A 18 -21.83 -1.84 -5.88
N PHE A 19 -22.28 -1.14 -4.84
CA PHE A 19 -22.22 -1.65 -3.46
C PHE A 19 -23.40 -2.57 -3.07
N PHE A 20 -24.40 -2.77 -3.93
CA PHE A 20 -25.58 -3.60 -3.63
C PHE A 20 -26.04 -4.49 -4.80
N ALA A 21 -25.20 -5.42 -5.27
CA ALA A 21 -25.63 -6.50 -6.17
C ALA A 21 -25.62 -7.87 -5.46
N GLY A 22 -26.40 -7.98 -4.38
CA GLY A 22 -26.62 -9.22 -3.62
C GLY A 22 -28.08 -9.35 -3.17
N ARG A 23 -29.04 -9.23 -4.09
CA ARG A 23 -30.48 -9.59 -3.99
C ARG A 23 -31.17 -9.35 -2.63
N ILE A 24 -31.90 -8.24 -2.55
CA ILE A 24 -33.03 -8.01 -1.64
C ILE A 24 -34.22 -8.89 -2.08
N LEU A 25 -34.79 -9.63 -1.13
CA LEU A 25 -36.22 -9.91 -1.05
C LEU A 25 -36.63 -9.95 0.43
N GLY A 26 -37.36 -8.93 0.87
CA GLY A 26 -38.13 -8.93 2.12
C GLY A 26 -37.91 -7.70 3.01
N ASP A 27 -38.72 -6.66 2.80
CA ASP A 27 -38.87 -5.50 3.68
C ASP A 27 -39.14 -5.89 5.15
N SER A 28 -38.47 -5.21 6.09
CA SER A 28 -39.06 -4.27 7.07
C SER A 28 -38.23 -4.20 8.36
N GLU A 29 -38.04 -2.95 8.82
CA GLU A 29 -37.48 -2.51 10.12
C GLU A 29 -35.95 -2.61 10.30
N PHE A 30 -35.26 -1.61 9.74
CA PHE A 30 -34.01 -1.10 10.31
C PHE A 30 -34.37 -0.18 11.47
N ASP A 31 -33.93 -0.51 12.68
CA ASP A 31 -33.27 0.40 13.62
C ASP A 31 -32.82 -0.38 14.86
N GLU A 32 -31.58 -0.10 15.28
CA GLU A 32 -30.91 -0.53 16.53
C GLU A 32 -30.52 -2.02 16.61
N ASP A 33 -29.30 -2.41 16.18
CA ASP A 33 -28.52 -3.57 16.70
C ASP A 33 -27.12 -3.74 16.02
N GLU A 34 -26.40 -2.66 15.68
CA GLU A 34 -25.00 -2.80 15.19
C GLU A 34 -23.95 -2.92 16.33
N ASP A 35 -24.35 -2.69 17.58
CA ASP A 35 -23.45 -2.73 18.75
C ASP A 35 -23.43 -4.09 19.50
N GLU A 36 -24.21 -5.09 19.05
CA GLU A 36 -24.34 -6.37 19.79
C GLU A 36 -23.41 -7.50 19.29
N TYR A 37 -22.57 -7.27 18.28
CA TYR A 37 -21.64 -8.27 17.74
C TYR A 37 -20.16 -8.05 18.09
N ASP A 38 -19.83 -7.00 18.84
CA ASP A 38 -18.46 -6.77 19.36
C ASP A 38 -18.20 -7.41 20.74
N ASN A 39 -19.20 -8.08 21.33
CA ASN A 39 -19.11 -8.72 22.65
C ASN A 39 -19.14 -10.27 22.64
N LEU A 40 -18.94 -10.89 21.47
CA LEU A 40 -18.64 -12.32 21.43
C LEU A 40 -17.13 -12.50 21.35
N ASP A 41 -16.58 -12.83 22.51
CA ASP A 41 -15.23 -13.34 22.78
C ASP A 41 -15.00 -14.70 22.08
N ASP A 42 -15.37 -14.81 20.80
CA ASP A 42 -15.04 -15.93 19.94
C ASP A 42 -13.56 -15.76 19.63
N LYS A 43 -12.74 -16.38 20.49
CA LYS A 43 -11.30 -16.29 20.51
C LYS A 43 -10.75 -16.80 19.18
N PHE A 44 -10.71 -15.93 18.15
CA PHE A 44 -10.14 -16.27 16.86
C PHE A 44 -8.68 -16.62 17.07
N MET A 45 -8.38 -17.91 17.00
CA MET A 45 -7.07 -18.43 17.33
C MET A 45 -6.10 -18.04 16.22
N ASP A 46 -4.99 -17.41 16.60
CA ASP A 46 -3.83 -17.22 15.74
C ASP A 46 -3.37 -18.56 15.15
N THR A 47 -2.73 -18.48 13.99
CA THR A 47 -2.10 -19.64 13.36
C THR A 47 -0.59 -19.45 13.31
N TYR A 48 0.16 -20.43 13.78
CA TYR A 48 1.63 -20.37 13.80
C TYR A 48 2.23 -21.30 12.73
N ALA A 49 3.48 -21.03 12.33
CA ALA A 49 4.21 -21.80 11.33
C ALA A 49 4.25 -23.31 11.60
N ALA A 50 4.28 -23.73 12.86
CA ALA A 50 4.29 -25.14 13.23
C ALA A 50 2.95 -25.85 12.94
N GLU A 51 1.83 -25.14 13.04
CA GLU A 51 0.51 -25.66 12.69
C GLU A 51 0.29 -25.64 11.18
N ALA A 52 0.72 -24.56 10.51
CA ALA A 52 0.65 -24.46 9.06
C ALA A 52 1.43 -25.59 8.37
N ARG A 53 2.63 -25.92 8.88
CA ARG A 53 3.42 -27.07 8.42
C ARG A 53 2.75 -28.42 8.64
N LYS A 54 1.77 -28.52 9.56
CA LYS A 54 0.95 -29.72 9.78
C LYS A 54 -0.31 -29.75 8.89
N GLY A 55 -0.49 -28.77 8.01
CA GLY A 55 -1.61 -28.67 7.08
C GLY A 55 -2.76 -27.77 7.53
N LYS A 56 -2.62 -27.03 8.64
CA LYS A 56 -3.60 -25.99 9.01
C LYS A 56 -3.49 -24.82 8.02
N ASP A 57 -4.61 -24.29 7.57
CA ASP A 57 -4.63 -23.10 6.73
C ASP A 57 -3.99 -21.89 7.46
N ILE A 58 -3.18 -21.10 6.77
CA ILE A 58 -2.43 -19.97 7.37
C ILE A 58 -3.37 -18.89 7.96
N GLN A 59 -4.58 -18.75 7.42
CA GLN A 59 -5.61 -17.86 7.96
C GLN A 59 -6.46 -18.51 9.05
N GLY A 60 -6.29 -19.82 9.25
CA GLY A 60 -7.10 -20.63 10.16
C GLY A 60 -8.50 -20.91 9.61
N ILE A 61 -8.70 -20.83 8.29
CA ILE A 61 -9.98 -21.18 7.66
C ILE A 61 -10.19 -22.69 7.79
N PRO A 62 -11.29 -23.15 8.44
CA PRO A 62 -11.52 -24.57 8.69
C PRO A 62 -12.16 -25.23 7.46
N TRP A 63 -11.41 -25.35 6.36
CA TRP A 63 -11.89 -25.89 5.07
C TRP A 63 -12.56 -27.27 5.21
N GLU A 64 -12.10 -28.09 6.15
CA GLU A 64 -12.66 -29.41 6.45
C GLU A 64 -14.09 -29.37 7.04
N ARG A 65 -14.51 -28.21 7.57
CA ARG A 65 -15.87 -27.97 8.09
C ARG A 65 -16.77 -27.27 7.06
N LEU A 66 -16.21 -26.81 5.94
CA LEU A 66 -16.93 -26.12 4.88
C LEU A 66 -17.36 -27.11 3.80
N SER A 67 -18.41 -26.75 3.05
CA SER A 67 -18.91 -27.55 1.92
C SER A 67 -18.07 -27.39 0.64
N ILE A 68 -17.01 -26.59 0.67
CA ILE A 68 -16.13 -26.26 -0.46
C ILE A 68 -14.68 -26.42 -0.03
N SER A 69 -13.83 -26.99 -0.89
CA SER A 69 -12.39 -27.05 -0.64
C SER A 69 -11.72 -25.71 -0.94
N ARG A 70 -10.52 -25.50 -0.37
CA ARG A 70 -9.71 -24.30 -0.63
C ARG A 70 -9.46 -24.10 -2.13
N GLU A 71 -9.12 -25.16 -2.85
CA GLU A 71 -8.81 -25.12 -4.29
C GLU A 71 -10.04 -24.74 -5.11
N LYS A 72 -11.20 -25.33 -4.79
CA LYS A 72 -12.44 -25.00 -5.48
C LYS A 72 -12.85 -23.56 -5.20
N TYR A 73 -12.69 -23.09 -3.96
CA TYR A 73 -12.94 -21.69 -3.63
C TYR A 73 -11.99 -20.74 -4.37
N ARG A 74 -10.68 -21.03 -4.42
CA ARG A 74 -9.68 -20.27 -5.19
C ARG A 74 -10.02 -20.22 -6.68
N GLN A 75 -10.43 -21.34 -7.27
CA GLN A 75 -10.85 -21.38 -8.67
C GLN A 75 -12.06 -20.46 -8.89
N THR A 76 -13.12 -20.61 -8.10
CA THR A 76 -14.30 -19.74 -8.19
C THR A 76 -13.94 -18.27 -7.99
N ARG A 77 -13.04 -17.96 -7.04
CA ARG A 77 -12.56 -16.61 -6.75
C ARG A 77 -11.88 -15.98 -7.97
N LEU A 78 -11.03 -16.71 -8.68
CA LEU A 78 -10.37 -16.25 -9.90
C LEU A 78 -11.35 -16.09 -11.08
N GLU A 79 -12.35 -16.97 -11.20
CA GLU A 79 -13.37 -16.90 -12.26
C GLU A 79 -14.35 -15.73 -12.07
N GLN A 80 -14.69 -15.41 -10.82
CA GLN A 80 -15.67 -14.37 -10.48
C GLN A 80 -15.06 -12.98 -10.33
N TYR A 81 -13.80 -12.88 -9.92
CA TYR A 81 -13.17 -11.58 -9.72
C TYR A 81 -13.00 -10.84 -11.05
N LYS A 82 -13.50 -9.61 -11.10
CA LYS A 82 -13.34 -8.70 -12.23
C LYS A 82 -12.44 -7.56 -11.81
N ASN A 83 -11.27 -7.47 -12.44
CA ASN A 83 -10.44 -6.29 -12.33
C ASN A 83 -11.19 -5.12 -12.96
N TYR A 84 -11.29 -4.02 -12.23
CA TYR A 84 -11.67 -2.74 -12.81
C TYR A 84 -10.61 -2.34 -13.86
N GLU A 85 -10.97 -1.68 -14.95
CA GLU A 85 -10.01 -1.18 -15.94
C GLU A 85 -10.49 0.21 -16.33
N ASN A 86 -9.64 1.23 -16.19
CA ASN A 86 -10.00 2.57 -16.65
C ASN A 86 -9.87 2.63 -18.18
N ILE A 87 -8.92 1.86 -18.72
CA ILE A 87 -8.76 1.67 -20.16
C ILE A 87 -9.16 0.24 -20.52
N PRO A 88 -10.25 0.05 -21.29
CA PRO A 88 -10.75 -1.28 -21.60
C PRO A 88 -9.69 -2.19 -22.23
N GLN A 89 -9.62 -3.44 -21.76
CA GLN A 89 -8.70 -4.48 -22.25
C GLN A 89 -7.21 -4.21 -21.96
N SER A 90 -6.88 -3.25 -21.09
CA SER A 90 -5.51 -2.92 -20.72
C SER A 90 -4.76 -4.15 -20.18
N GLY A 91 -5.40 -4.96 -19.33
CA GLY A 91 -4.79 -6.17 -18.79
C GLY A 91 -4.48 -7.24 -19.83
N GLN A 92 -5.38 -7.45 -20.79
CA GLN A 92 -5.13 -8.39 -21.91
C GLN A 92 -4.07 -7.87 -22.87
N GLY A 93 -3.98 -6.54 -23.03
CA GLY A 93 -2.94 -5.89 -23.82
C GLY A 93 -1.54 -6.11 -23.24
N SER A 94 -1.37 -5.83 -21.95
CA SER A 94 -0.07 -5.90 -21.27
C SER A 94 0.43 -7.33 -21.06
N GLU A 95 -0.47 -8.33 -21.03
CA GLU A 95 -0.10 -9.74 -20.83
C GLU A 95 0.93 -10.27 -21.85
N LYS A 96 0.93 -9.74 -23.07
CA LYS A 96 1.85 -10.19 -24.14
C LYS A 96 3.31 -9.80 -23.89
N GLU A 97 3.54 -8.78 -23.06
CA GLU A 97 4.88 -8.30 -22.69
C GLU A 97 5.41 -8.95 -21.42
N CYS A 98 4.55 -9.68 -20.69
CA CYS A 98 4.90 -10.27 -19.41
C CYS A 98 6.02 -11.30 -19.54
N LYS A 99 7.03 -11.15 -18.68
CA LYS A 99 8.09 -12.13 -18.50
C LYS A 99 7.51 -13.42 -17.92
N LEU A 100 7.93 -14.56 -18.46
CA LEU A 100 7.64 -15.86 -17.85
C LEU A 100 8.48 -16.05 -16.58
N THR A 101 7.81 -16.23 -15.45
CA THR A 101 8.43 -16.45 -14.14
C THR A 101 8.30 -17.92 -13.72
N ARG A 102 9.36 -18.47 -13.10
CA ARG A 102 9.31 -19.79 -12.46
C ARG A 102 8.67 -19.64 -11.09
N LYS A 103 7.52 -20.28 -10.87
CA LYS A 103 6.86 -20.35 -9.57
C LYS A 103 7.64 -21.24 -8.58
N GLY A 104 7.33 -21.13 -7.28
CA GLY A 104 7.95 -21.94 -6.23
C GLY A 104 9.23 -21.33 -5.63
N GLY A 105 9.40 -20.02 -5.72
CA GLY A 105 10.32 -19.27 -4.86
C GLY A 105 9.90 -19.42 -3.40
N VAL A 106 10.89 -19.51 -2.50
CA VAL A 106 10.67 -19.47 -1.05
C VAL A 106 11.75 -18.56 -0.49
N TYR A 107 11.43 -17.28 -0.39
CA TYR A 107 12.31 -16.22 0.08
C TYR A 107 11.92 -15.74 1.48
N TYR A 108 10.62 -15.81 1.80
CA TYR A 108 10.05 -15.50 3.10
C TYR A 108 9.10 -16.61 3.52
N GLU A 109 9.36 -17.27 4.65
CA GLU A 109 8.53 -18.36 5.18
C GLU A 109 7.46 -17.84 6.13
N PHE A 110 6.26 -18.40 6.05
CA PHE A 110 5.16 -18.07 6.96
C PHE A 110 5.59 -18.29 8.41
N TRP A 111 5.43 -17.26 9.23
CA TRP A 111 5.78 -17.28 10.65
C TRP A 111 4.54 -17.37 11.53
N GLN A 112 3.63 -16.40 11.38
CA GLN A 112 2.45 -16.26 12.23
C GLN A 112 1.37 -15.48 11.51
N ASN A 113 0.12 -15.83 11.79
CA ASN A 113 -1.04 -15.02 11.50
C ASN A 113 -1.68 -14.55 12.81
N THR A 114 -1.76 -13.23 13.01
CA THR A 114 -2.33 -12.61 14.21
C THR A 114 -3.75 -12.12 13.93
N ARG A 115 -4.77 -12.82 14.44
CA ARG A 115 -6.20 -12.53 14.19
C ARG A 115 -6.76 -11.39 15.05
N SER A 116 -6.10 -11.10 16.17
CA SER A 116 -6.48 -10.00 17.09
C SER A 116 -6.09 -8.61 16.56
N VAL A 117 -5.31 -8.56 15.48
CA VAL A 117 -4.80 -7.36 14.82
C VAL A 117 -5.40 -7.32 13.42
N LYS A 118 -6.43 -6.49 13.25
CA LYS A 118 -7.20 -6.40 12.00
C LYS A 118 -6.98 -5.04 11.36
N SER A 119 -6.49 -5.03 10.13
CA SER A 119 -6.39 -3.79 9.37
C SER A 119 -7.74 -3.46 8.73
N THR A 120 -8.03 -2.17 8.59
CA THR A 120 -9.20 -1.65 7.85
C THR A 120 -8.74 -0.89 6.62
N ILE A 121 -9.54 -0.96 5.56
CA ILE A 121 -9.35 -0.19 4.32
C ILE A 121 -10.67 0.50 4.04
N LEU A 122 -10.62 1.79 3.72
CA LEU A 122 -11.81 2.58 3.38
C LEU A 122 -11.87 2.92 1.88
N HIS A 123 -10.73 2.81 1.18
CA HIS A 123 -10.64 3.13 -0.24
C HIS A 123 -10.25 1.91 -1.08
N PHE A 124 -11.03 1.61 -2.12
CA PHE A 124 -10.84 0.40 -2.92
C PHE A 124 -9.51 0.34 -3.68
N GLN A 125 -8.81 1.48 -3.82
CA GLN A 125 -7.55 1.58 -4.59
C GLN A 125 -6.27 1.67 -3.74
N LEU A 126 -6.34 2.20 -2.52
CA LEU A 126 -5.16 2.62 -1.75
C LEU A 126 -4.74 1.53 -0.76
N ARG A 127 -3.43 1.26 -0.69
CA ARG A 127 -2.86 0.05 -0.04
C ARG A 127 -1.59 0.34 0.80
N ASN A 128 -1.49 1.53 1.38
CA ASN A 128 -0.33 2.00 2.15
C ASN A 128 -0.65 2.17 3.65
N LEU A 129 -1.35 1.19 4.24
CA LEU A 129 -1.85 1.24 5.63
C LEU A 129 -1.13 0.30 6.60
N VAL A 130 0.00 -0.28 6.21
CA VAL A 130 0.82 -1.17 7.04
C VAL A 130 2.28 -0.79 6.90
N TRP A 131 2.94 -0.49 8.02
CA TRP A 131 4.33 -0.04 8.07
C TRP A 131 5.08 -0.68 9.22
N SER A 132 6.20 -1.32 8.95
CA SER A 132 7.09 -1.86 9.97
C SER A 132 8.30 -0.95 10.17
N THR A 133 8.64 -0.69 11.44
CA THR A 133 9.85 0.05 11.84
C THR A 133 10.95 -0.87 12.35
N SER A 134 10.60 -2.12 12.65
CA SER A 134 11.54 -3.19 13.00
C SER A 134 10.95 -4.53 12.55
N LYS A 135 11.70 -5.64 12.70
CA LYS A 135 11.14 -7.00 12.52
C LYS A 135 10.05 -7.36 13.54
N HIS A 136 9.86 -6.53 14.56
CA HIS A 136 8.90 -6.76 15.63
C HIS A 136 7.77 -5.75 15.66
N ASP A 137 8.00 -4.53 15.22
CA ASP A 137 7.11 -3.40 15.46
C ASP A 137 6.46 -2.97 14.14
N VAL A 138 5.12 -3.02 14.13
CA VAL A 138 4.28 -2.77 12.96
C VAL A 138 3.17 -1.82 13.33
N TYR A 139 2.94 -0.83 12.48
CA TYR A 139 1.89 0.16 12.59
C TYR A 139 0.89 -0.09 11.48
N LEU A 140 -0.39 -0.06 11.83
CA LEU A 140 -1.46 -0.28 10.87
C LEU A 140 -2.74 0.45 11.24
N MET A 141 -3.56 0.72 10.24
CA MET A 141 -4.88 1.32 10.44
C MET A 141 -5.90 0.26 10.83
N SER A 142 -6.58 0.44 11.97
CA SER A 142 -7.67 -0.40 12.43
C SER A 142 -8.89 0.46 12.78
N HIS A 143 -9.94 0.39 11.96
CA HIS A 143 -11.10 1.28 11.98
C HIS A 143 -10.70 2.76 11.92
N TYR A 144 -10.77 3.47 13.04
CA TYR A 144 -10.39 4.87 13.21
C TYR A 144 -9.12 5.05 14.06
N SER A 145 -8.42 3.96 14.35
CA SER A 145 -7.23 3.99 15.20
C SER A 145 -6.01 3.47 14.45
N ILE A 146 -4.93 4.25 14.46
CA ILE A 146 -3.61 3.75 14.11
C ILE A 146 -3.09 2.98 15.33
N ILE A 147 -2.88 1.68 15.15
CA ILE A 147 -2.40 0.78 16.18
C ILE A 147 -0.94 0.42 15.91
N HIS A 148 -0.17 0.31 16.97
CA HIS A 148 1.14 -0.32 16.97
C HIS A 148 0.99 -1.74 17.53
N TRP A 149 1.49 -2.71 16.79
CA TRP A 149 1.58 -4.11 17.16
C TRP A 149 3.05 -4.50 17.29
N SER A 150 3.41 -5.06 18.44
CA SER A 150 4.73 -5.62 18.67
C SER A 150 4.66 -7.14 18.73
N SER A 151 5.23 -7.83 17.73
CA SER A 151 5.26 -9.29 17.66
C SER A 151 6.11 -9.91 18.78
N LEU A 152 7.08 -9.16 19.32
CA LEU A 152 7.93 -9.59 20.43
C LEU A 152 7.14 -9.69 21.75
N SER A 153 6.31 -8.70 22.04
CA SER A 153 5.53 -8.66 23.28
C SER A 153 4.10 -9.19 23.13
N SER A 154 3.67 -9.42 21.88
CA SER A 154 2.30 -9.78 21.50
C SER A 154 1.27 -8.79 22.06
N LYS A 155 1.60 -7.49 22.04
CA LYS A 155 0.74 -6.41 22.52
C LYS A 155 0.42 -5.45 21.37
N LYS A 156 -0.86 -5.03 21.34
CA LYS A 156 -1.30 -3.88 20.55
C LYS A 156 -1.48 -2.66 21.45
N THR A 157 -1.05 -1.50 20.97
CA THR A 157 -1.20 -0.20 21.63
C THR A 157 -1.78 0.79 20.62
N GLU A 158 -2.81 1.54 21.02
CA GLU A 158 -3.34 2.63 20.20
C GLU A 158 -2.34 3.80 20.20
N VAL A 159 -1.97 4.27 19.01
CA VAL A 159 -0.99 5.35 18.81
C VAL A 159 -1.70 6.67 18.53
N LEU A 160 -2.74 6.62 17.69
CA LEU A 160 -3.53 7.78 17.30
C LEU A 160 -4.96 7.33 17.00
N ASN A 161 -5.94 7.94 17.65
CA ASN A 161 -7.35 7.74 17.37
C ASN A 161 -7.90 8.96 16.64
N VAL A 162 -8.41 8.75 15.42
CA VAL A 162 -8.96 9.80 14.55
C VAL A 162 -10.49 9.77 14.44
N SER A 163 -11.18 8.96 15.26
CA SER A 163 -12.66 8.99 15.32
C SER A 163 -13.15 10.28 15.98
N GLY A 164 -12.41 10.71 17.00
CA GLY A 164 -12.66 11.94 17.73
C GLY A 164 -12.00 13.16 17.10
N HIS A 165 -11.93 14.21 17.90
CA HIS A 165 -11.22 15.44 17.55
C HIS A 165 -9.72 15.26 17.77
N VAL A 166 -8.93 15.59 16.74
CA VAL A 166 -7.47 15.52 16.73
C VAL A 166 -6.91 16.90 16.41
N ALA A 167 -6.23 17.51 17.37
CA ALA A 167 -5.59 18.81 17.21
C ALA A 167 -4.10 18.73 17.60
N PRO A 168 -3.25 19.58 16.97
CA PRO A 168 -1.84 19.65 17.31
C PRO A 168 -1.66 20.19 18.73
N SER A 169 -0.75 19.57 19.47
CA SER A 169 -0.32 19.98 20.81
C SER A 169 0.80 21.01 20.78
N GLU A 170 1.49 21.13 19.65
CA GLU A 170 2.56 22.08 19.39
C GLU A 170 2.07 23.21 18.47
N LYS A 171 2.76 24.35 18.51
CA LYS A 171 2.42 25.52 17.68
C LYS A 171 3.51 25.76 16.64
N HIS A 172 3.25 25.24 15.45
CA HIS A 172 4.11 25.46 14.29
C HIS A 172 3.41 26.34 13.24
N PRO A 173 4.15 27.17 12.48
CA PRO A 173 3.57 27.94 11.38
C PRO A 173 2.90 27.03 10.34
N GLY A 174 1.70 27.38 9.87
CA GLY A 174 0.94 26.56 8.91
C GLY A 174 0.18 25.39 9.54
N SER A 175 0.31 25.20 10.87
CA SER A 175 -0.48 24.21 11.58
C SER A 175 -1.92 24.71 11.77
N LEU A 176 -2.90 23.88 11.42
CA LEU A 176 -4.31 24.09 11.73
C LEU A 176 -4.56 23.73 13.19
N LEU A 177 -4.60 24.75 14.05
CA LEU A 177 -4.69 24.58 15.51
C LEU A 177 -6.08 24.10 15.95
N GLU A 178 -7.10 24.35 15.14
CA GLU A 178 -8.44 23.79 15.31
C GLU A 178 -8.46 22.28 15.11
N GLY A 179 -7.47 21.68 14.45
CA GLY A 179 -7.44 20.25 14.20
C GLY A 179 -8.54 19.75 13.26
N PHE A 180 -8.84 18.47 13.36
CA PHE A 180 -9.79 17.75 12.51
C PHE A 180 -10.65 16.81 13.36
N SER A 181 -11.76 16.34 12.80
CA SER A 181 -12.63 15.35 13.43
C SER A 181 -13.03 14.29 12.42
N GLN A 182 -13.20 13.04 12.88
CA GLN A 182 -13.74 11.93 12.08
C GLN A 182 -12.99 11.72 10.75
N ILE A 183 -11.67 11.71 10.81
CA ILE A 183 -10.84 11.62 9.60
C ILE A 183 -10.87 10.19 9.07
N GLN A 184 -11.11 10.06 7.78
CA GLN A 184 -10.94 8.80 7.07
C GLN A 184 -9.49 8.72 6.55
N VAL A 185 -8.65 7.99 7.27
CA VAL A 185 -7.24 7.79 6.87
C VAL A 185 -7.18 6.90 5.64
N THR A 186 -6.58 7.42 4.57
CA THR A 186 -6.43 6.76 3.27
C THR A 186 -5.02 6.23 3.05
N THR A 187 -4.04 6.82 3.72
CA THR A 187 -2.64 6.43 3.63
C THR A 187 -1.89 6.84 4.89
N MET A 188 -0.79 6.17 5.19
CA MET A 188 0.11 6.54 6.27
C MET A 188 1.55 6.22 5.89
N ALA A 189 2.50 6.76 6.65
CA ALA A 189 3.90 6.36 6.61
C ALA A 189 4.49 6.42 8.01
N VAL A 190 5.34 5.45 8.33
CA VAL A 190 6.08 5.42 9.60
C VAL A 190 7.54 5.16 9.30
N ARG A 191 8.41 6.03 9.80
CA ARG A 191 9.86 5.86 9.72
C ARG A 191 10.48 6.44 10.98
N ASP A 192 11.40 5.68 11.57
CA ASP A 192 12.02 6.03 12.85
C ASP A 192 10.92 6.31 13.90
N ASN A 193 10.88 7.52 14.45
CA ASN A 193 9.87 7.94 15.44
C ASN A 193 8.78 8.83 14.86
N LEU A 194 8.70 8.98 13.53
CA LEU A 194 7.73 9.84 12.87
C LEU A 194 6.60 9.02 12.22
N LEU A 195 5.37 9.35 12.59
CA LEU A 195 4.13 8.87 11.95
C LEU A 195 3.46 10.02 11.21
N ILE A 196 3.23 9.85 9.91
CA ILE A 196 2.38 10.74 9.11
C ILE A 196 1.14 9.97 8.65
N ALA A 197 -0.04 10.55 8.82
CA ALA A 197 -1.30 10.02 8.32
C ALA A 197 -1.97 11.03 7.37
N GLY A 198 -2.46 10.54 6.23
CA GLY A 198 -3.16 11.30 5.21
C GLY A 198 -4.65 10.92 5.15
N GLY A 199 -5.51 11.92 5.03
CA GLY A 199 -6.97 11.76 4.99
C GLY A 199 -7.59 11.91 3.59
N SER A 200 -8.87 11.56 3.49
CA SER A 200 -9.67 11.64 2.26
C SER A 200 -10.03 13.07 1.82
N GLN A 201 -9.88 14.08 2.69
CA GLN A 201 -10.14 15.49 2.36
C GLN A 201 -8.87 16.35 2.44
N GLY A 202 -7.71 15.73 2.17
CA GLY A 202 -6.41 16.39 2.14
C GLY A 202 -5.80 16.62 3.51
N GLU A 203 -6.36 16.06 4.58
CA GLU A 203 -5.79 16.19 5.92
C GLU A 203 -4.43 15.52 6.01
N LEU A 204 -3.51 16.14 6.74
CA LEU A 204 -2.23 15.58 7.15
C LEU A 204 -2.10 15.71 8.66
N ILE A 205 -1.80 14.59 9.32
CA ILE A 205 -1.45 14.54 10.74
C ILE A 205 -0.03 14.02 10.87
N CYS A 206 0.81 14.77 11.58
CA CYS A 206 2.17 14.40 11.92
C CYS A 206 2.29 14.18 13.42
N LYS A 207 2.76 13.00 13.80
CA LYS A 207 2.94 12.61 15.20
C LYS A 207 4.34 12.09 15.42
N ASP A 208 5.06 12.69 16.36
CA ASP A 208 6.20 12.04 17.01
C ASP A 208 5.67 10.93 17.94
N LEU A 209 6.19 9.73 17.74
CA LEU A 209 5.81 8.51 18.45
C LEU A 209 6.32 8.51 19.90
N ASP A 210 7.39 9.25 20.21
CA ASP A 210 7.92 9.38 21.56
C ASP A 210 7.19 10.44 22.40
N CYS A 211 6.48 11.35 21.74
CA CYS A 211 5.77 12.44 22.40
C CYS A 211 4.26 12.14 22.55
N PRO A 212 3.62 12.54 23.65
CA PRO A 212 2.16 12.48 23.76
C PRO A 212 1.52 13.53 22.86
N GLY A 213 0.43 13.18 22.16
CA GLY A 213 -0.30 14.08 21.29
C GLY A 213 0.20 14.12 19.84
N VAL A 214 -0.32 15.08 19.08
CA VAL A 214 0.02 15.33 17.66
C VAL A 214 0.94 16.54 17.59
N SER A 215 1.97 16.48 16.75
CA SER A 215 2.94 17.56 16.59
C SER A 215 2.45 18.61 15.61
N PHE A 216 1.84 18.19 14.49
CA PHE A 216 1.42 19.10 13.45
C PHE A 216 0.21 18.56 12.68
N CYS A 217 -0.72 19.46 12.35
CA CYS A 217 -1.87 19.18 11.48
C CYS A 217 -1.91 20.22 10.37
N THR A 218 -2.14 19.82 9.13
CA THR A 218 -2.40 20.76 8.04
C THR A 218 -3.26 20.12 6.97
N ARG A 219 -3.68 20.91 5.98
CA ARG A 219 -4.39 20.40 4.81
C ARG A 219 -3.56 20.66 3.55
N THR A 220 -3.37 19.63 2.72
CA THR A 220 -2.63 19.74 1.46
C THR A 220 -3.35 20.64 0.46
N THR A 221 -4.67 20.52 0.40
CA THR A 221 -5.54 21.22 -0.55
C THR A 221 -6.97 21.27 -0.02
N TYR A 222 -7.74 22.23 -0.51
CA TYR A 222 -9.18 22.35 -0.23
C TYR A 222 -10.02 22.01 -1.47
N ASP A 223 -9.40 21.41 -2.49
CA ASP A 223 -10.09 20.90 -3.66
C ASP A 223 -11.09 19.80 -3.26
N ASP A 224 -12.17 19.66 -4.02
CA ASP A 224 -13.15 18.59 -3.77
C ASP A 224 -12.51 17.21 -3.96
N ASN A 225 -11.47 17.11 -4.79
CA ASN A 225 -10.69 15.91 -5.03
C ASN A 225 -9.39 15.87 -4.18
N ALA A 226 -9.50 16.15 -2.88
CA ALA A 226 -8.34 16.35 -2.00
C ALA A 226 -7.64 15.07 -1.48
N ILE A 227 -8.13 13.87 -1.80
CA ILE A 227 -7.65 12.61 -1.18
C ILE A 227 -6.13 12.54 -1.16
N THR A 228 -5.55 12.24 0.01
CA THR A 228 -4.12 11.94 0.12
C THR A 228 -3.89 10.48 -0.21
N ASN A 229 -3.30 10.22 -1.38
CA ASN A 229 -3.16 8.88 -1.95
C ASN A 229 -1.93 8.14 -1.42
N ALA A 230 -0.80 8.84 -1.31
CA ALA A 230 0.45 8.25 -0.84
C ALA A 230 1.28 9.24 -0.03
N ILE A 231 2.01 8.71 0.95
CA ILE A 231 3.00 9.44 1.72
C ILE A 231 4.31 8.65 1.71
N GLU A 232 5.42 9.36 1.51
CA GLU A 232 6.75 8.78 1.64
C GLU A 232 7.63 9.69 2.50
N ILE A 233 8.23 9.12 3.56
CA ILE A 233 9.15 9.82 4.45
C ILE A 233 10.58 9.52 4.01
N TYR A 234 11.42 10.55 3.90
CA TYR A 234 12.79 10.43 3.46
C TYR A 234 13.72 11.42 4.17
N ASP A 235 15.03 11.22 4.06
CA ASP A 235 16.03 12.18 4.54
C ASP A 235 16.38 13.17 3.44
N GLY A 236 16.21 14.46 3.72
CA GLY A 236 16.61 15.55 2.85
C GLY A 236 18.13 15.64 2.69
N PRO A 237 18.64 16.43 1.73
CA PRO A 237 20.08 16.53 1.46
C PRO A 237 20.94 17.00 2.64
N SER A 238 20.34 17.72 3.60
CA SER A 238 20.96 18.17 4.85
C SER A 238 20.87 17.16 6.00
N GLY A 239 20.18 16.03 5.81
CA GLY A 239 19.83 15.08 6.87
C GLY A 239 18.54 15.44 7.63
N SER A 240 17.85 16.51 7.22
CA SER A 240 16.53 16.87 7.75
C SER A 240 15.49 15.82 7.34
N ILE A 241 14.50 15.54 8.18
CA ILE A 241 13.42 14.62 7.81
C ILE A 241 12.40 15.37 6.95
N HIS A 242 12.06 14.80 5.81
CA HIS A 242 11.03 15.31 4.91
C HIS A 242 9.97 14.23 4.65
N PHE A 243 8.82 14.65 4.15
CA PHE A 243 7.89 13.72 3.52
C PHE A 243 7.23 14.32 2.27
N THR A 244 6.98 13.49 1.28
CA THR A 244 6.12 13.81 0.14
C THR A 244 4.70 13.33 0.40
N ALA A 245 3.71 14.11 -0.01
CA ALA A 245 2.31 13.74 -0.09
C ALA A 245 1.85 13.82 -1.55
N SER A 246 1.33 12.72 -2.07
CA SER A 246 0.65 12.63 -3.36
C SER A 246 -0.84 12.76 -3.16
N ASN A 247 -1.48 13.66 -3.90
CA ASN A 247 -2.90 13.95 -3.76
C ASN A 247 -3.66 13.75 -5.07
N ASN A 248 -4.95 13.47 -4.94
CA ASN A 248 -5.86 13.26 -6.07
C ASN A 248 -6.12 14.55 -6.86
N ASP A 249 -5.82 15.72 -6.29
CA ASP A 249 -5.87 17.03 -6.97
C ASP A 249 -4.72 17.25 -7.97
N GLY A 250 -3.96 16.19 -8.26
CA GLY A 250 -2.80 16.24 -9.14
C GLY A 250 -1.55 16.83 -8.49
N GLY A 251 -1.56 17.08 -7.18
CA GLY A 251 -0.43 17.65 -6.45
C GLY A 251 0.54 16.62 -5.88
N VAL A 252 1.83 16.93 -5.95
CA VAL A 252 2.88 16.34 -5.10
C VAL A 252 3.46 17.45 -4.24
N ARG A 253 3.38 17.28 -2.91
CA ARG A 253 3.77 18.29 -1.92
C ARG A 253 4.87 17.75 -1.03
N ASP A 254 5.92 18.53 -0.84
CA ASP A 254 7.06 18.18 0.00
C ASP A 254 7.06 19.03 1.27
N PHE A 255 7.13 18.39 2.43
CA PHE A 255 7.14 19.05 3.74
C PHE A 255 8.47 18.79 4.45
N ASP A 256 9.02 19.86 5.03
CA ASP A 256 10.19 19.82 5.92
C ASP A 256 9.72 19.68 7.37
N MET A 257 10.13 18.61 8.05
CA MET A 257 9.72 18.30 9.42
C MET A 257 10.56 18.98 10.51
N GLU A 258 11.67 19.63 10.18
CA GLU A 258 12.35 20.52 11.12
C GLU A 258 11.60 21.85 11.24
N ARG A 259 10.95 22.28 10.15
CA ARG A 259 10.22 23.56 10.07
C ARG A 259 8.71 23.42 10.13
N PHE A 260 8.19 22.20 9.96
CA PHE A 260 6.77 21.89 9.81
C PHE A 260 6.10 22.72 8.70
N GLN A 261 6.75 22.80 7.53
CA GLN A 261 6.30 23.65 6.44
C GLN A 261 6.34 22.94 5.09
N LEU A 262 5.37 23.28 4.24
CA LEU A 262 5.41 22.98 2.82
C LEU A 262 6.59 23.73 2.19
N VAL A 263 7.54 22.99 1.61
CA VAL A 263 8.73 23.57 0.95
C VAL A 263 8.66 23.49 -0.56
N LYS A 264 7.95 22.50 -1.12
CA LYS A 264 7.77 22.35 -2.57
C LYS A 264 6.39 21.84 -2.92
N GLN A 265 5.90 22.26 -4.07
CA GLN A 265 4.66 21.77 -4.65
C GLN A 265 4.84 21.64 -6.16
N PHE A 266 4.44 20.49 -6.69
CA PHE A 266 4.41 20.17 -8.11
C PHE A 266 2.98 19.79 -8.49
N CYS A 267 2.48 20.26 -9.63
CA CYS A 267 1.12 19.96 -10.10
C CYS A 267 1.19 19.25 -11.45
N TYR A 268 0.31 18.27 -11.61
CA TYR A 268 0.17 17.46 -12.80
C TYR A 268 -1.31 17.50 -13.26
N PRO A 269 -1.61 17.55 -14.56
CA PRO A 269 -3.00 17.60 -15.05
C PRO A 269 -3.79 16.29 -14.92
N TRP A 270 -3.39 15.41 -14.01
CA TRP A 270 -4.06 14.16 -13.69
C TRP A 270 -3.86 13.86 -12.20
N PRO A 271 -4.83 13.23 -11.53
CA PRO A 271 -4.67 12.76 -10.15
C PRO A 271 -3.38 11.99 -9.93
N VAL A 272 -2.64 12.32 -8.86
CA VAL A 272 -1.40 11.62 -8.52
C VAL A 272 -1.69 10.55 -7.47
N ASN A 273 -1.59 9.30 -7.87
CA ASN A 273 -1.84 8.16 -7.00
C ASN A 273 -0.61 7.81 -6.15
N HIS A 274 0.59 8.01 -6.68
CA HIS A 274 1.82 7.69 -5.94
C HIS A 274 3.01 8.51 -6.44
N SER A 275 3.89 8.87 -5.52
CA SER A 275 5.23 9.38 -5.83
C SER A 275 6.26 8.63 -5.01
N SER A 276 7.42 8.36 -5.60
CA SER A 276 8.56 7.78 -4.88
C SER A 276 9.87 8.48 -5.23
N LEU A 277 10.69 8.76 -4.22
CA LEU A 277 11.97 9.45 -4.34
C LEU A 277 13.13 8.46 -4.55
N SER A 278 14.06 8.80 -5.44
CA SER A 278 15.29 8.05 -5.61
C SER A 278 16.13 8.08 -4.33
N PRO A 279 16.92 7.03 -4.02
CA PRO A 279 17.73 6.97 -2.81
C PRO A 279 18.75 8.11 -2.65
N ASP A 280 19.17 8.74 -3.76
CA ASP A 280 20.05 9.92 -3.74
C ASP A 280 19.31 11.26 -3.60
N GLY A 281 17.98 11.21 -3.49
CA GLY A 281 17.10 12.34 -3.26
C GLY A 281 16.91 13.29 -4.44
N LYS A 282 17.32 12.90 -5.67
CA LYS A 282 17.36 13.81 -6.84
C LYS A 282 16.21 13.65 -7.81
N VAL A 283 15.62 12.46 -7.88
CA VAL A 283 14.61 12.13 -8.89
C VAL A 283 13.37 11.60 -8.19
N ILE A 284 12.20 12.10 -8.57
CA ILE A 284 10.91 11.56 -8.14
C ILE A 284 10.28 10.81 -9.31
N ALA A 285 9.83 9.58 -9.08
CA ALA A 285 8.93 8.87 -9.97
C ALA A 285 7.49 9.18 -9.57
N VAL A 286 6.75 9.87 -10.44
CA VAL A 286 5.37 10.28 -10.21
C VAL A 286 4.45 9.50 -11.14
N VAL A 287 3.42 8.90 -10.57
CA VAL A 287 2.45 8.07 -11.27
C VAL A 287 1.02 8.36 -10.80
N GLY A 288 0.03 8.15 -11.66
CA GLY A 288 -1.34 8.55 -11.37
C GLY A 288 -2.34 8.08 -12.42
N ASP A 289 -3.39 8.86 -12.58
CA ASP A 289 -4.48 8.65 -13.54
C ASP A 289 -4.09 9.04 -14.98
N ASN A 290 -2.95 8.46 -15.39
CA ASN A 290 -2.40 8.55 -16.73
C ASN A 290 -1.64 7.24 -17.02
N PRO A 291 -1.72 6.69 -18.25
CA PRO A 291 -0.93 5.51 -18.62
C PRO A 291 0.58 5.71 -18.47
N ASP A 292 1.03 6.94 -18.73
CA ASP A 292 2.44 7.30 -18.61
C ASP A 292 2.74 7.88 -17.23
N GLY A 293 3.82 7.39 -16.63
CA GLY A 293 4.45 8.04 -15.48
C GLY A 293 5.44 9.11 -15.93
N VAL A 294 6.00 9.84 -14.96
CA VAL A 294 7.09 10.80 -15.23
C VAL A 294 8.19 10.69 -14.17
N LEU A 295 9.44 10.80 -14.62
CA LEU A 295 10.56 11.11 -13.75
C LEU A 295 10.77 12.63 -13.73
N VAL A 296 10.83 13.22 -12.55
CA VAL A 296 11.06 14.66 -12.37
C VAL A 296 12.24 14.93 -11.45
N ASP A 297 12.87 16.09 -11.63
CA ASP A 297 13.89 16.59 -10.70
C ASP A 297 13.22 17.00 -9.37
N SER A 298 13.71 16.46 -8.25
CA SER A 298 13.08 16.63 -6.93
C SER A 298 13.17 18.04 -6.36
N GLN A 299 14.01 18.90 -6.93
CA GLN A 299 14.19 20.29 -6.48
C GLN A 299 13.35 21.27 -7.29
N THR A 300 13.21 21.00 -8.58
CA THR A 300 12.57 21.93 -9.53
C THR A 300 11.22 21.45 -10.04
N GLY A 301 10.89 20.16 -9.87
CA GLY A 301 9.69 19.54 -10.42
C GLY A 301 9.71 19.39 -11.94
N LYS A 302 10.81 19.75 -12.60
CA LYS A 302 10.92 19.67 -14.06
C LYS A 302 11.00 18.23 -14.51
N THR A 303 10.21 17.90 -15.52
CA THR A 303 10.25 16.59 -16.18
C THR A 303 11.65 16.30 -16.74
N ILE A 304 12.22 15.19 -16.30
CA ILE A 304 13.46 14.62 -16.82
C ILE A 304 13.13 13.71 -18.00
N ALA A 305 12.17 12.79 -17.82
CA ALA A 305 11.75 11.84 -18.85
C ALA A 305 10.35 11.27 -18.56
N PRO A 306 9.58 10.91 -19.59
CA PRO A 306 8.36 10.11 -19.41
C PRO A 306 8.71 8.65 -19.13
N VAL A 307 7.81 7.93 -18.46
CA VAL A 307 7.87 6.49 -18.19
C VAL A 307 6.70 5.84 -18.92
N CYS A 308 6.93 5.48 -20.18
CA CYS A 308 5.91 4.97 -21.09
C CYS A 308 5.92 3.44 -21.18
N GLY A 309 4.74 2.83 -21.20
CA GLY A 309 4.57 1.41 -21.54
C GLY A 309 3.39 0.73 -20.86
N HIS A 310 2.95 1.22 -19.70
CA HIS A 310 1.69 0.75 -19.12
C HIS A 310 0.50 1.14 -20.00
N LEU A 311 -0.57 0.36 -19.90
CA LEU A 311 -1.78 0.55 -20.73
C LEU A 311 -2.96 1.10 -19.94
N ASP A 312 -2.77 1.44 -18.66
CA ASP A 312 -3.81 1.91 -17.73
C ASP A 312 -3.18 2.72 -16.60
N PHE A 313 -3.95 3.09 -15.57
CA PHE A 313 -3.51 3.97 -14.49
C PHE A 313 -2.61 3.28 -13.46
N SER A 314 -1.62 4.02 -12.97
CA SER A 314 -0.61 3.51 -12.05
C SER A 314 -0.93 3.93 -10.62
N PHE A 315 -0.74 3.02 -9.65
CA PHE A 315 -1.11 3.21 -8.24
C PHE A 315 0.05 3.02 -7.26
N ALA A 316 1.19 2.51 -7.72
CA ALA A 316 2.35 2.29 -6.89
C ALA A 316 3.63 2.60 -7.66
N SER A 317 4.61 3.15 -6.97
CA SER A 317 5.98 3.23 -7.44
C SER A 317 6.96 2.98 -6.29
N ALA A 318 8.11 2.38 -6.58
CA ALA A 318 9.16 2.19 -5.58
C ALA A 318 10.54 2.16 -6.24
N TRP A 319 11.51 2.82 -5.62
CA TRP A 319 12.90 2.76 -6.06
C TRP A 319 13.62 1.56 -5.44
N HIS A 320 14.46 0.92 -6.25
CA HIS A 320 15.44 -0.01 -5.74
C HIS A 320 16.57 0.80 -5.03
N PRO A 321 17.12 0.31 -3.90
CA PRO A 321 18.10 1.07 -3.09
C PRO A 321 19.41 1.43 -3.80
N ASN A 322 19.73 0.82 -4.95
CA ASN A 322 20.87 1.25 -5.79
C ASN A 322 20.63 2.55 -6.57
N GLY A 323 19.39 3.06 -6.63
CA GLY A 323 19.02 4.29 -7.35
C GLY A 323 19.10 4.22 -8.87
N HIS A 324 19.33 3.04 -9.45
CA HIS A 324 19.36 2.85 -10.91
C HIS A 324 18.08 2.21 -11.44
N MET A 325 17.36 1.50 -10.58
CA MET A 325 16.12 0.82 -10.96
C MET A 325 14.97 1.30 -10.09
N PHE A 326 13.77 1.27 -10.67
CA PHE A 326 12.52 1.49 -9.96
C PHE A 326 11.43 0.64 -10.60
N ALA A 327 10.32 0.51 -9.91
CA ALA A 327 9.17 -0.25 -10.39
C ALA A 327 7.88 0.57 -10.28
N THR A 328 6.93 0.27 -11.15
CA THR A 328 5.59 0.87 -11.20
C THR A 328 4.53 -0.21 -11.24
N GLY A 329 3.46 -0.04 -10.47
CA GLY A 329 2.34 -0.98 -10.35
C GLY A 329 1.06 -0.37 -10.89
N ASN A 330 0.31 -1.15 -11.66
CA ASN A 330 -0.69 -0.60 -12.57
C ASN A 330 -2.00 -1.39 -12.63
N GLN A 331 -3.06 -0.71 -13.05
CA GLN A 331 -4.39 -1.25 -13.27
C GLN A 331 -4.44 -2.30 -14.39
N ASP A 332 -3.49 -2.26 -15.34
CA ASP A 332 -3.26 -3.26 -16.38
C ASP A 332 -2.74 -4.63 -15.87
N LYS A 333 -2.81 -4.85 -14.55
CA LYS A 333 -2.43 -6.09 -13.85
C LYS A 333 -0.94 -6.40 -13.94
N THR A 334 -0.11 -5.42 -14.28
CA THR A 334 1.35 -5.60 -14.33
C THR A 334 2.10 -4.69 -13.38
N CYS A 335 3.28 -5.17 -12.98
CA CYS A 335 4.35 -4.38 -12.42
C CYS A 335 5.45 -4.26 -13.47
N ARG A 336 5.82 -3.05 -13.87
CA ARG A 336 6.97 -2.83 -14.76
C ARG A 336 8.18 -2.38 -13.96
N VAL A 337 9.32 -2.97 -14.27
CA VAL A 337 10.63 -2.61 -13.70
C VAL A 337 11.41 -1.82 -14.74
N TRP A 338 12.03 -0.73 -14.34
CA TRP A 338 12.69 0.23 -15.23
C TRP A 338 14.15 0.41 -14.83
N ASP A 339 15.01 0.69 -15.81
CA ASP A 339 16.34 1.23 -15.59
C ASP A 339 16.29 2.74 -15.86
N ALA A 340 16.51 3.57 -14.84
CA ALA A 340 16.44 5.03 -14.96
C ALA A 340 17.47 5.60 -15.96
N ARG A 341 18.50 4.83 -16.33
CA ARG A 341 19.51 5.20 -17.32
C ARG A 341 19.06 4.89 -18.75
N ASN A 342 18.04 4.05 -18.93
CA ASN A 342 17.48 3.69 -20.23
C ASN A 342 15.97 3.37 -20.12
N LEU A 343 15.14 4.40 -20.25
CA LEU A 343 13.67 4.30 -20.17
C LEU A 343 13.00 3.91 -21.49
N SER A 344 13.76 3.60 -22.55
CA SER A 344 13.17 3.22 -23.85
C SER A 344 12.45 1.86 -23.81
N LYS A 345 12.68 1.06 -22.77
CA LYS A 345 11.98 -0.20 -22.49
C LYS A 345 12.06 -0.53 -21.01
N SER A 346 11.10 -1.33 -20.53
CA SER A 346 11.18 -1.96 -19.21
C SER A 346 12.25 -3.06 -19.20
N VAL A 347 12.86 -3.27 -18.03
CA VAL A 347 13.77 -4.39 -17.72
C VAL A 347 12.97 -5.68 -17.56
N ALA A 348 11.82 -5.60 -16.88
CA ALA A 348 10.89 -6.70 -16.69
C ALA A 348 9.45 -6.20 -16.67
N VAL A 349 8.52 -7.05 -17.09
CA VAL A 349 7.07 -6.87 -16.93
C VAL A 349 6.57 -8.10 -16.17
N LEU A 350 6.13 -7.90 -14.94
CA LEU A 350 5.71 -8.95 -14.02
C LEU A 350 4.20 -8.95 -13.90
N LYS A 351 3.59 -10.13 -13.99
CA LYS A 351 2.14 -10.30 -14.08
C LYS A 351 1.52 -10.60 -12.72
N GLY A 352 0.43 -9.91 -12.38
CA GLY A 352 -0.47 -10.29 -11.28
C GLY A 352 -1.45 -11.40 -11.67
N ASN A 353 -1.94 -12.14 -10.69
CA ASN A 353 -2.86 -13.25 -10.87
C ASN A 353 -4.33 -12.81 -10.92
N LEU A 354 -4.71 -11.83 -10.11
CA LEU A 354 -6.08 -11.42 -9.84
C LEU A 354 -6.41 -10.06 -10.45
N GLY A 355 -5.64 -9.02 -10.15
CA GLY A 355 -5.97 -7.62 -10.40
C GLY A 355 -4.78 -6.68 -10.51
N ALA A 356 -5.08 -5.38 -10.39
CA ALA A 356 -4.12 -4.28 -10.40
C ALA A 356 -3.00 -4.41 -9.36
N ILE A 357 -1.80 -3.94 -9.68
CA ILE A 357 -0.71 -3.89 -8.70
C ILE A 357 -0.78 -2.58 -7.91
N ARG A 358 -1.04 -2.67 -6.61
CA ARG A 358 -1.40 -1.52 -5.75
C ARG A 358 -0.36 -1.13 -4.70
N SER A 359 0.62 -1.98 -4.46
CA SER A 359 1.75 -1.66 -3.59
C SER A 359 3.00 -2.38 -4.08
N ILE A 360 4.13 -1.70 -4.04
CA ILE A 360 5.44 -2.26 -4.40
C ILE A 360 6.44 -1.84 -3.33
N ARG A 361 7.27 -2.77 -2.87
CA ARG A 361 8.35 -2.50 -1.92
C ARG A 361 9.60 -3.27 -2.32
N PHE A 362 10.75 -2.62 -2.24
CA PHE A 362 12.05 -3.29 -2.25
C PHE A 362 12.51 -3.55 -0.82
N THR A 363 13.24 -4.64 -0.61
CA THR A 363 14.02 -4.80 0.63
C THR A 363 15.15 -3.76 0.66
N SER A 364 15.54 -3.30 1.85
CA SER A 364 16.59 -2.29 2.02
C SER A 364 17.97 -2.74 1.49
N ASP A 365 18.23 -4.04 1.42
CA ASP A 365 19.42 -4.64 0.79
C ASP A 365 19.31 -4.81 -0.73
N GLY A 366 18.15 -4.51 -1.32
CA GLY A 366 17.87 -4.61 -2.75
C GLY A 366 17.76 -6.05 -3.29
N GLN A 367 17.76 -7.07 -2.43
CA GLN A 367 17.71 -8.46 -2.89
C GLN A 367 16.34 -8.85 -3.43
N PHE A 368 15.27 -8.38 -2.79
CA PHE A 368 13.91 -8.80 -3.09
C PHE A 368 12.99 -7.61 -3.36
N MET A 369 11.98 -7.86 -4.18
CA MET A 369 10.88 -6.94 -4.44
C MET A 369 9.57 -7.66 -4.16
N ALA A 370 8.71 -7.05 -3.35
CA ALA A 370 7.31 -7.47 -3.19
C ALA A 370 6.42 -6.58 -4.05
N MET A 371 5.44 -7.19 -4.72
CA MET A 371 4.30 -6.50 -5.31
C MET A 371 3.00 -7.11 -4.78
N ALA A 372 2.06 -6.25 -4.40
CA ALA A 372 0.77 -6.66 -3.84
C ALA A 372 -0.36 -6.29 -4.80
N GLU A 373 -1.28 -7.23 -4.97
CA GLU A 373 -2.52 -7.07 -5.71
C GLU A 373 -3.58 -6.37 -4.83
N PRO A 374 -4.82 -6.12 -5.30
CA PRO A 374 -5.85 -5.52 -4.44
C PRO A 374 -6.24 -6.47 -3.31
N ALA A 375 -6.21 -7.77 -3.59
CA ALA A 375 -6.58 -8.86 -2.71
C ALA A 375 -5.77 -10.13 -3.02
N ASP A 376 -5.78 -11.05 -2.06
CA ASP A 376 -5.41 -12.47 -2.15
C ASP A 376 -3.94 -12.82 -2.43
N PHE A 377 -3.23 -12.01 -3.22
CA PHE A 377 -1.88 -12.35 -3.70
C PHE A 377 -0.85 -11.26 -3.39
N VAL A 378 0.28 -11.72 -2.84
CA VAL A 378 1.53 -10.96 -2.78
C VAL A 378 2.61 -11.78 -3.46
N HIS A 379 3.37 -11.15 -4.35
CA HIS A 379 4.45 -11.81 -5.09
C HIS A 379 5.78 -11.25 -4.66
N VAL A 380 6.74 -12.12 -4.34
CA VAL A 380 8.11 -11.75 -3.99
C VAL A 380 9.07 -12.28 -5.05
N TYR A 381 9.88 -11.38 -5.63
CA TYR A 381 10.84 -11.69 -6.68
C TYR A 381 12.27 -11.49 -6.21
N ASP A 382 13.16 -12.37 -6.66
CA ASP A 382 14.61 -12.16 -6.56
C ASP A 382 15.07 -11.17 -7.62
N VAL A 383 15.49 -9.98 -7.18
CA VAL A 383 15.94 -8.89 -8.05
C VAL A 383 17.27 -9.23 -8.71
N LYS A 384 18.19 -9.88 -7.99
CA LYS A 384 19.54 -10.19 -8.52
C LYS A 384 19.51 -11.30 -9.55
N ASN A 385 18.52 -12.19 -9.47
CA ASN A 385 18.29 -13.23 -10.45
C ASN A 385 17.24 -12.81 -11.51
N ASP A 386 17.30 -11.55 -11.93
CA ASP A 386 16.53 -10.99 -13.05
C ASP A 386 15.02 -11.26 -12.98
N TYR A 387 14.46 -11.26 -11.77
CA TYR A 387 13.05 -11.53 -11.49
C TYR A 387 12.57 -12.88 -12.05
N GLU A 388 13.47 -13.83 -12.32
CA GLU A 388 13.12 -15.08 -13.00
C GLU A 388 12.30 -16.03 -12.14
N LYS A 389 12.44 -15.97 -10.82
CA LYS A 389 11.80 -16.90 -9.89
C LYS A 389 10.97 -16.13 -8.88
N GLU A 390 9.73 -16.58 -8.74
CA GLU A 390 8.67 -15.92 -7.98
C GLU A 390 8.23 -16.77 -6.81
N GLN A 391 8.18 -16.17 -5.63
CA GLN A 391 7.39 -16.66 -4.52
C GLN A 391 6.00 -16.02 -4.59
N GLU A 392 4.98 -16.86 -4.71
CA GLU A 392 3.59 -16.44 -4.61
C GLU A 392 3.10 -16.70 -3.18
N ILE A 393 2.56 -15.67 -2.54
CA ILE A 393 1.91 -15.74 -1.24
C ILE A 393 0.40 -15.69 -1.48
N ASP A 394 -0.28 -16.82 -1.26
CA ASP A 394 -1.68 -17.06 -1.62
C ASP A 394 -2.56 -17.16 -0.35
N PHE A 395 -3.45 -16.17 -0.17
CA PHE A 395 -4.44 -16.07 0.92
C PHE A 395 -5.75 -15.45 0.39
N PHE A 396 -6.76 -15.26 1.24
CA PHE A 396 -8.05 -14.68 0.86
C PHE A 396 -8.33 -13.40 1.64
N GLY A 397 -8.75 -12.36 0.93
CA GLY A 397 -9.13 -11.07 1.51
C GLY A 397 -8.39 -9.90 0.85
N GLU A 398 -8.92 -8.70 1.03
CA GLU A 398 -8.30 -7.47 0.54
C GLU A 398 -6.98 -7.23 1.29
N ILE A 399 -6.00 -6.69 0.59
CA ILE A 399 -4.70 -6.34 1.17
C ILE A 399 -4.82 -4.90 1.65
N SER A 400 -4.38 -4.57 2.84
CA SER A 400 -4.38 -3.18 3.36
C SER A 400 -3.03 -2.49 3.20
N GLY A 401 -1.98 -3.30 3.19
CA GLY A 401 -0.63 -2.89 2.89
C GLY A 401 0.36 -4.02 3.11
N VAL A 402 1.55 -3.80 2.57
CA VAL A 402 2.71 -4.69 2.72
C VAL A 402 3.92 -3.89 3.16
N SER A 403 4.72 -4.45 4.07
CA SER A 403 5.92 -3.80 4.56
C SER A 403 7.00 -4.83 4.87
N PHE A 404 8.18 -4.64 4.29
CA PHE A 404 9.39 -5.29 4.78
C PHE A 404 9.90 -4.55 6.00
N SER A 405 10.40 -5.28 6.99
CA SER A 405 11.15 -4.66 8.07
C SER A 405 12.44 -4.02 7.54
N PRO A 406 12.90 -2.90 8.13
CA PRO A 406 14.12 -2.22 7.66
C PRO A 406 15.37 -3.10 7.67
N ASP A 407 15.43 -4.09 8.56
CA ASP A 407 16.48 -5.11 8.64
C ASP A 407 16.33 -6.27 7.65
N THR A 408 15.28 -6.25 6.82
CA THR A 408 14.88 -7.26 5.82
C THR A 408 14.45 -8.62 6.37
N ASP A 409 14.40 -8.81 7.68
CA ASP A 409 14.16 -10.14 8.27
C ASP A 409 12.68 -10.54 8.26
N SER A 410 11.75 -9.58 8.16
CA SER A 410 10.31 -9.85 8.17
C SER A 410 9.59 -9.14 7.03
N LEU A 411 8.52 -9.78 6.56
CA LEU A 411 7.51 -9.23 5.66
C LEU A 411 6.15 -9.30 6.37
N PHE A 412 5.49 -8.16 6.48
CA PHE A 412 4.15 -8.03 7.04
C PHE A 412 3.13 -7.75 5.94
N ILE A 413 1.99 -8.42 6.02
CA ILE A 413 0.86 -8.24 5.10
C ILE A 413 -0.40 -8.07 5.95
N GLY A 414 -1.03 -6.90 5.89
CA GLY A 414 -2.31 -6.68 6.55
C GLY A 414 -3.44 -7.15 5.64
N VAL A 415 -4.30 -8.03 6.16
CA VAL A 415 -5.47 -8.56 5.46
C VAL A 415 -6.73 -7.92 6.03
N TRP A 416 -7.52 -7.31 5.17
CA TRP A 416 -8.87 -6.84 5.48
C TRP A 416 -9.88 -7.85 4.96
N ASP A 417 -10.60 -8.47 5.90
CA ASP A 417 -11.74 -9.33 5.63
C ASP A 417 -12.64 -9.30 6.87
N ARG A 418 -13.96 -9.36 6.67
CA ARG A 418 -14.95 -9.29 7.76
C ARG A 418 -14.72 -10.39 8.81
N THR A 419 -14.35 -11.58 8.36
CA THR A 419 -14.17 -12.75 9.21
C THR A 419 -12.70 -13.01 9.49
N TYR A 420 -11.88 -13.07 8.44
CA TYR A 420 -10.49 -13.51 8.44
C TYR A 420 -9.47 -12.37 8.40
N GLY A 421 -9.90 -11.13 8.63
CA GLY A 421 -9.03 -9.97 8.75
C GLY A 421 -7.96 -10.21 9.82
N SER A 422 -6.71 -9.86 9.51
CA SER A 422 -5.55 -10.26 10.30
C SER A 422 -4.25 -9.60 9.84
N LEU A 423 -3.16 -9.83 10.60
CA LEU A 423 -1.80 -9.47 10.22
C LEU A 423 -0.97 -10.75 9.99
N LEU A 424 -0.57 -10.98 8.75
CA LEU A 424 0.36 -12.05 8.40
C LEU A 424 1.80 -11.59 8.54
N GLN A 425 2.62 -12.41 9.19
CA GLN A 425 4.07 -12.22 9.29
C GLN A 425 4.77 -13.39 8.59
N TYR A 426 5.74 -13.05 7.76
CA TYR A 426 6.68 -13.98 7.15
C TYR A 426 8.10 -13.58 7.53
N ASN A 427 8.99 -14.55 7.68
CA ASN A 427 10.40 -14.33 8.01
C ASN A 427 11.30 -14.74 6.85
N ARG A 428 12.33 -13.94 6.58
CA ARG A 428 13.26 -14.17 5.48
C ARG A 428 13.99 -15.50 5.64
N CYS A 429 13.98 -16.31 4.58
CA CYS A 429 14.76 -17.52 4.50
C CYS A 429 16.24 -17.14 4.33
N ARG A 430 17.08 -17.60 5.26
CA ARG A 430 18.53 -17.46 5.16
C ARG A 430 19.12 -18.76 4.67
N ASN A 431 19.60 -18.79 3.42
CA ASN A 431 20.45 -19.87 2.93
C ASN A 431 21.85 -19.68 3.49
N TYR A 432 22.17 -20.38 4.57
CA TYR A 432 23.54 -20.43 5.10
C TYR A 432 24.42 -21.38 4.27
N SER A 433 24.63 -21.08 2.99
CA SER A 433 25.50 -21.89 2.12
C SER A 433 26.94 -22.04 2.64
N TYR A 434 27.38 -21.15 3.53
CA TYR A 434 28.66 -21.27 4.25
C TYR A 434 28.68 -22.40 5.31
N LEU A 435 27.55 -22.74 5.93
CA LEU A 435 27.50 -23.85 6.90
C LEU A 435 27.46 -25.21 6.18
N ASP A 436 26.88 -25.27 4.99
CA ASP A 436 26.85 -26.48 4.15
C ASP A 436 28.20 -26.79 3.47
N SER A 437 29.18 -25.88 3.54
CA SER A 437 30.55 -26.12 3.04
C SER A 437 31.53 -26.59 4.13
N LEU A 438 31.04 -26.79 5.36
CA LEU A 438 31.78 -27.34 6.50
C LEU A 438 31.32 -28.74 6.95
N MET A 439 30.36 -29.34 6.24
CA MET A 439 30.02 -30.77 6.32
C MET A 439 30.45 -31.48 5.04
#